data_AF-A0A9D1XR61-F1
#
_entry.id   AF-A0A9D1XR61-F1
#
_cell.length_a   1.000
_cell.length_b   1.000
_cell.length_c   1.000
_cell.angle_alpha   90.00
_cell.angle_beta   90.00
_cell.angle_gamma   90.00
#
_symmetry.space_group_name_H-M   'P 1'
#
loop_
_entity.id
_entity.type
_entity.pdbx_description
1 polymer ?
#
loop_
_entity_poly.entity_id
_entity_poly.type
_entity_poly.pdbx_seq_one_letter_code
_entity_poly.pdbx_strand_id
1 'polypeptide(L)'
;AGLFRELLNGMIITNDSKAKIYLQCPVYLLSGKNDAVGEFGKGVNKAATLLLKQGANIKKIKLFENMRHDILHEKNCQEVYAYILDIIEKN
;
A
#
# COMPACT_ATOMS: atom_id res chain seq x y z
N ALA A 1 10.95 -6.16 -22.67
CA ALA A 1 11.84 -5.35 -21.83
C ALA A 1 11.19 -4.05 -21.32
N GLY A 2 9.87 -4.03 -21.05
CA GLY A 2 9.15 -2.84 -20.57
C GLY A 2 9.11 -2.70 -19.05
N LEU A 3 8.83 -3.81 -18.34
CA LEU A 3 8.61 -3.82 -16.88
C LEU A 3 9.74 -3.13 -16.09
N PHE A 4 10.99 -3.50 -16.37
CA PHE A 4 12.14 -2.94 -15.65
C PHE A 4 12.36 -1.46 -15.95
N ARG A 5 12.11 -1.04 -17.19
CA ARG A 5 12.22 0.37 -17.59
C ARG A 5 11.14 1.22 -16.91
N GLU A 6 9.91 0.74 -16.87
CA GLU A 6 8.80 1.43 -16.19
C GLU A 6 9.03 1.53 -14.69
N LEU A 7 9.55 0.46 -14.06
CA LEU A 7 9.94 0.48 -12.65
C LEU A 7 11.00 1.58 -12.37
N LEU A 8 12.09 1.60 -13.14
CA LEU A 8 13.15 2.59 -12.96
C LEU A 8 12.67 4.01 -13.21
N ASN A 9 11.85 4.22 -14.24
CA ASN A 9 11.22 5.52 -14.51
C ASN A 9 10.36 5.97 -13.32
N GLY A 10 9.54 5.07 -12.77
CA GLY A 10 8.72 5.34 -11.59
C GLY A 10 9.56 5.70 -10.37
N MET A 11 10.68 5.00 -10.14
CA MET A 11 11.62 5.34 -9.06
C MET A 11 12.20 6.74 -9.21
N ILE A 12 12.57 7.15 -10.43
CA ILE A 12 13.08 8.50 -10.70
C ILE A 12 12.01 9.57 -10.39
N ILE A 13 10.78 9.36 -10.85
CA ILE A 13 9.67 10.30 -10.65
C ILE A 13 9.30 10.43 -9.16
N THR A 14 9.19 9.29 -8.46
CA THR A 14 8.81 9.26 -7.03
C THR A 14 9.90 9.75 -6.09
N ASN A 15 11.16 9.75 -6.52
CA ASN A 15 12.27 10.33 -5.76
C ASN A 15 12.34 11.87 -5.86
N ASP A 16 11.55 12.51 -6.73
CA ASP A 16 11.48 13.97 -6.76
C ASP A 16 10.69 14.50 -5.56
N SER A 17 11.37 15.26 -4.69
CA SER A 17 10.78 16.00 -3.57
C SER A 17 9.57 16.89 -3.91
N LYS A 18 9.41 17.29 -5.18
CA LYS A 18 8.28 18.09 -5.67
C LYS A 18 7.09 17.24 -6.14
N ALA A 19 7.24 15.92 -6.26
CA ALA A 19 6.17 15.03 -6.65
C ALA A 19 5.03 15.09 -5.62
N LYS A 20 3.96 15.80 -5.97
CA LYS A 20 2.74 15.87 -5.16
C LYS A 20 1.80 14.78 -5.61
N ILE A 21 1.51 13.86 -4.70
CA ILE A 21 0.46 12.88 -4.91
C ILE A 21 -0.87 13.56 -4.59
N TYR A 22 -1.65 13.89 -5.64
CA TYR A 22 -3.01 14.41 -5.48
C TYR A 22 -4.01 13.25 -5.46
N LEU A 23 -4.07 12.54 -4.34
CA LEU A 23 -5.07 11.48 -4.13
C LEU A 23 -6.30 12.09 -3.45
N GLN A 24 -7.26 12.55 -4.25
CA GLN A 24 -8.58 12.92 -3.75
C GLN A 24 -9.43 11.72 -3.32
N CYS A 25 -9.10 10.52 -3.81
CA CYS A 25 -9.80 9.31 -3.44
C CYS A 25 -9.43 8.84 -2.02
N PRO A 26 -10.34 8.15 -1.31
CA PRO A 26 -10.01 7.43 -0.09
C PRO A 26 -8.92 6.38 -0.36
N VAL A 27 -7.87 6.37 0.45
CA VAL A 27 -6.74 5.43 0.29
C VAL A 27 -6.69 4.48 1.49
N TYR A 28 -6.55 3.18 1.19
CA TYR A 28 -6.37 2.12 2.17
C TYR A 28 -5.02 1.46 1.93
N LEU A 29 -4.23 1.27 3.00
CA LEU A 29 -2.93 0.61 2.93
C LEU A 29 -3.03 -0.78 3.55
N LEU A 30 -2.87 -1.81 2.72
CA LEU A 30 -2.98 -3.21 3.10
C LEU A 30 -1.62 -3.88 2.93
N SER A 31 -1.17 -4.64 3.92
CA SER A 31 0.10 -5.38 3.84
C SER A 31 0.08 -6.58 4.78
N GLY A 32 0.90 -7.58 4.50
CA GLY A 32 1.19 -8.63 5.47
C GLY A 32 2.14 -8.11 6.54
N LYS A 33 1.97 -8.59 7.78
CA LYS A 33 2.86 -8.24 8.89
C LYS A 33 4.24 -8.89 8.76
N ASN A 34 4.31 -10.05 8.11
CA ASN A 34 5.55 -10.78 7.86
C ASN A 34 6.17 -10.41 6.50
N ASP A 35 5.77 -9.28 5.91
CA ASP A 35 6.36 -8.78 4.69
C ASP A 35 7.70 -8.07 4.96
N ALA A 36 8.79 -8.68 4.49
CA ALA A 36 10.13 -8.10 4.60
C ALA A 36 10.31 -6.83 3.74
N VAL A 37 9.57 -6.70 2.63
CA VAL A 37 9.61 -5.52 1.75
C VAL A 37 9.06 -4.29 2.49
N GLY A 38 7.97 -4.47 3.24
CA GLY A 38 7.38 -3.45 4.09
C GLY A 38 8.05 -3.23 5.45
N GLU A 39 9.29 -3.72 5.65
CA GLU A 39 9.98 -3.76 6.95
C GLU A 39 9.11 -4.35 8.10
N PHE A 40 8.40 -5.45 7.82
CA PHE A 40 7.48 -6.09 8.76
C PHE A 40 6.40 -5.13 9.28
N GLY A 41 5.88 -4.28 8.39
CA GLY A 41 4.85 -3.27 8.67
C GLY A 41 5.38 -1.89 9.06
N LYS A 42 6.65 -1.74 9.43
CA LYS A 42 7.23 -0.43 9.76
C LYS A 42 7.30 0.49 8.54
N GLY A 43 7.67 -0.06 7.39
CA GLY A 43 7.74 0.65 6.11
C GLY A 43 6.37 1.14 5.65
N VAL A 44 5.32 0.35 5.89
CA VAL A 44 3.94 0.71 5.56
C VAL A 44 3.48 1.92 6.40
N ASN A 45 3.80 1.96 7.69
CA ASN A 45 3.50 3.10 8.56
C ASN A 45 4.26 4.36 8.14
N LYS A 46 5.54 4.22 7.77
CA LYS A 46 6.34 5.33 7.23
C LYS A 46 5.73 5.87 5.92
N ALA A 47 5.34 4.99 5.01
CA ALA A 47 4.69 5.36 3.75
C ALA A 47 3.37 6.09 3.99
N ALA A 48 2.54 5.61 4.91
CA ALA A 48 1.29 6.27 5.30
C ALA A 48 1.54 7.71 5.81
N THR A 49 2.57 7.88 6.64
CA THR A 49 2.95 9.19 7.18
C THR A 49 3.39 10.16 6.08
N LEU A 50 4.16 9.66 5.10
CA LEU A 50 4.59 10.46 3.94
C LEU A 50 3.40 10.86 3.07
N LEU A 51 2.49 9.92 2.78
CA LEU A 51 1.30 10.18 1.98
C LEU A 51 0.35 11.18 2.69
N LEU A 52 0.17 11.06 3.99
CA LEU A 52 -0.60 12.02 4.79
C LEU A 52 0.00 13.43 4.72
N LYS A 53 1.33 13.57 4.83
CA LYS A 53 2.02 14.87 4.68
C LYS A 53 1.84 15.48 3.29
N GLN A 54 1.63 14.65 2.27
CA GLN A 54 1.39 15.10 0.89
C GLN A 54 -0.08 15.41 0.60
N GLY A 55 -0.99 15.21 1.57
CA GLY A 55 -2.41 15.53 1.44
C GLY A 55 -3.29 14.35 0.99
N ALA A 56 -2.78 13.11 1.02
CA ALA A 56 -3.59 11.93 0.71
C ALA A 56 -4.62 11.65 1.81
N ASN A 57 -5.83 11.22 1.41
CA ASN A 57 -6.90 10.83 2.32
C ASN A 57 -6.76 9.36 2.78
N ILE A 58 -5.76 9.09 3.62
CA ILE A 58 -5.54 7.74 4.18
C ILE A 58 -6.66 7.43 5.19
N LYS A 59 -7.52 6.44 4.87
CA LYS A 59 -8.62 6.01 5.74
C LYS A 59 -8.18 4.99 6.78
N LYS A 60 -7.38 4.00 6.39
CA LYS A 60 -6.96 2.91 7.27
C LYS A 60 -5.70 2.22 6.78
N ILE A 61 -4.90 1.78 7.75
CA ILE A 61 -3.78 0.85 7.55
C ILE A 61 -4.21 -0.48 8.18
N LYS A 62 -4.15 -1.57 7.42
CA LYS A 62 -4.45 -2.92 7.91
C LYS A 62 -3.26 -3.82 7.62
N LEU A 63 -2.67 -4.34 8.70
CA LEU A 63 -1.65 -5.37 8.64
C LEU A 63 -2.31 -6.72 8.90
N PHE A 64 -2.16 -7.66 7.97
CA PHE A 64 -2.67 -9.01 8.12
C PHE A 64 -1.62 -9.89 8.80
N GLU A 65 -2.00 -10.49 9.94
CA GLU A 65 -1.13 -11.38 10.70
C GLU A 65 -0.80 -12.63 9.89
N ASN A 66 0.41 -13.17 10.05
CA ASN A 66 0.89 -14.38 9.36
C ASN A 66 0.95 -14.32 7.82
N MET A 67 0.74 -13.16 7.20
CA MET A 67 0.89 -12.96 5.75
C MET A 67 2.21 -12.29 5.39
N ARG A 68 2.81 -12.66 4.25
CA ARG A 68 4.01 -12.03 3.69
C ARG A 68 3.61 -10.92 2.70
N HIS A 69 4.32 -10.83 1.57
CA HIS A 69 4.18 -9.74 0.62
C HIS A 69 2.88 -9.82 -0.20
N ASP A 70 2.55 -10.99 -0.75
CA ASP A 70 1.43 -11.17 -1.68
C ASP A 70 0.16 -11.62 -0.95
N ILE A 71 -0.42 -10.72 -0.16
CA ILE A 71 -1.58 -10.99 0.71
C ILE A 71 -2.81 -11.54 -0.03
N LEU A 72 -2.92 -11.32 -1.35
CA LEU A 72 -4.03 -11.81 -2.17
C LEU A 72 -3.86 -13.30 -2.54
N HIS A 73 -2.64 -13.83 -2.49
CA HIS A 73 -2.34 -15.21 -2.85
C HIS A 73 -1.87 -16.08 -1.67
N GLU A 74 -1.84 -15.51 -0.46
CA GLU A 74 -1.58 -16.27 0.77
C GLU A 74 -2.74 -17.21 1.12
N LYS A 75 -2.48 -18.22 1.96
CA LYS A 75 -3.47 -19.26 2.33
C LYS A 75 -4.79 -18.71 2.88
N ASN A 76 -4.75 -17.59 3.60
CA ASN A 76 -5.91 -16.96 4.22
C ASN A 76 -6.40 -15.74 3.42
N CYS A 77 -6.17 -15.70 2.11
CA CYS A 77 -6.54 -14.59 1.23
C CYS A 77 -8.04 -14.22 1.28
N GLN A 78 -8.91 -15.15 1.67
CA GLN A 78 -10.34 -14.90 1.88
C GLN A 78 -10.61 -13.77 2.89
N GLU A 79 -9.79 -13.64 3.95
CA GLU A 79 -9.90 -12.52 4.90
C GLU A 79 -9.62 -11.18 4.20
N VAL A 80 -8.64 -11.16 3.31
CA VAL A 80 -8.25 -9.97 2.54
C VAL A 80 -9.36 -9.58 1.57
N TYR A 81 -9.92 -10.54 0.86
CA TYR A 81 -11.04 -10.30 -0.06
C TYR A 81 -12.28 -9.79 0.66
N ALA A 82 -12.66 -10.40 1.79
CA ALA A 82 -13.77 -9.94 2.59
C ALA A 82 -13.55 -8.50 3.11
N TYR A 83 -12.32 -8.19 3.51
CA TYR A 83 -11.97 -6.84 3.96
C TYR A 83 -12.02 -5.80 2.83
N ILE A 84 -11.56 -6.15 1.62
CA ILE A 84 -11.65 -5.27 0.45
C ILE A 84 -13.12 -5.07 0.05
N LEU A 85 -13.93 -6.13 0.05
CA LEU A 85 -15.35 -6.03 -0.27
C LEU A 85 -16.06 -5.11 0.73
N ASP A 86 -15.81 -5.26 2.04
CA ASP A 86 -16.37 -4.39 3.08
C ASP A 86 -15.99 -2.91 2.88
N ILE A 87 -14.77 -2.64 2.41
CA ILE A 87 -14.35 -1.28 2.06
C ILE A 87 -15.15 -0.74 0.88
N ILE A 88 -15.37 -1.55 -0.15
CA ILE A 88 -16.06 -1.12 -1.37
C ILE A 88 -17.56 -0.89 -1.09
N GLU A 89 -18.20 -1.76 -0.32
CA GLU A 89 -19.63 -1.66 0.00
C GLU A 89 -19.96 -0.49 0.96
N LYS A 90 -19.01 -0.07 1.80
CA LYS A 90 -19.19 1.03 2.76
C LYS A 90 -18.82 2.41 2.22
N ASN A 91 -18.25 2.50 1.02
CA ASN A 91 -17.94 3.76 0.34
C ASN A 91 -19.02 4.09 -0.70
#